data_AF-A0A970FSI2-F1
#
_entry.id   AF-A0A970FSI2-F1
#
_cell.length_a   1.000
_cell.length_b   1.000
_cell.length_c   1.000
_cell.angle_alpha   90.00
_cell.angle_beta   90.00
_cell.angle_gamma   90.00
#
_symmetry.space_group_name_H-M   'P 1'
#
loop_
_entity.id
_entity.type
_entity.pdbx_description
1 polymer ?
#
loop_
_entity_poly.entity_id
_entity_poly.type
_entity_poly.pdbx_seq_one_letter_code
_entity_poly.pdbx_strand_id
1 'polypeptide(L)'
;MRAFDYQNIPDELLHHELMNLVSAIHEYKGKQDLYIEAKPDVFMPMQEVVRLQSTGAYNRIEGICTSDERLHALVVEKSEPRNRPEQEIAGYREVLALIHHSYDYIVPRTNIILQLHRDLYQYNP
;
A
#
# COMPACT_ATOMS: atom_id res chain seq x y z
N MET A 1 -21.65 -7.60 14.69
CA MET A 1 -20.98 -6.95 13.55
C MET A 1 -21.84 -5.77 13.13
N ARG A 2 -21.28 -4.57 12.95
CA ARG A 2 -22.07 -3.40 12.55
C ARG A 2 -22.58 -3.64 11.12
N ALA A 3 -23.87 -3.46 10.88
CA ALA A 3 -24.43 -3.52 9.53
C ALA A 3 -24.09 -2.20 8.83
N PHE A 4 -23.34 -2.28 7.73
CA PHE A 4 -23.04 -1.11 6.91
C PHE A 4 -24.01 -1.09 5.73
N ASP A 5 -24.82 -0.05 5.66
CA ASP A 5 -25.67 0.24 4.50
C ASP A 5 -24.89 1.18 3.56
N TYR A 6 -24.55 0.68 2.38
CA TYR A 6 -23.82 1.41 1.35
C TYR A 6 -24.75 1.94 0.23
N GLN A 7 -26.06 1.76 0.35
CA GLN A 7 -27.01 2.22 -0.67
C GLN A 7 -27.23 3.72 -0.59
N ASN A 8 -27.12 4.30 0.61
CA ASN A 8 -27.26 5.73 0.85
C ASN A 8 -26.03 6.25 1.58
N ILE A 9 -25.54 7.41 1.17
CA ILE A 9 -24.48 8.11 1.89
C ILE A 9 -25.15 8.87 3.04
N PRO A 10 -24.79 8.61 4.31
CA PRO A 10 -25.33 9.35 5.44
C PRO A 10 -25.07 10.85 5.30
N ASP A 11 -26.06 11.69 5.63
CA ASP A 11 -25.93 13.16 5.58
C ASP A 11 -24.75 13.67 6.44
N GLU A 12 -24.41 12.94 7.51
CA GLU A 12 -23.25 13.19 8.37
C GLU A 12 -21.91 13.17 7.60
N LEU A 13 -21.82 12.38 6.52
CA LEU A 13 -20.65 12.33 5.65
C LEU A 13 -20.61 13.46 4.62
N LEU A 14 -21.72 14.17 4.41
CA LEU A 14 -21.85 15.34 3.53
C LEU A 14 -21.51 16.66 4.22
N HIS A 15 -20.85 16.59 5.38
CA HIS A 15 -20.38 17.78 6.09
C HIS A 15 -19.37 18.58 5.25
N HIS A 16 -19.48 19.91 5.30
CA HIS A 16 -18.66 20.81 4.46
C HIS A 16 -17.16 20.60 4.61
N GLU A 17 -16.65 20.32 5.81
CA GLU A 17 -15.22 20.02 6.02
C GLU A 17 -14.78 18.75 5.29
N LEU A 18 -15.60 17.68 5.34
CA LEU A 18 -15.31 16.44 4.62
C LEU A 18 -15.35 16.66 3.11
N MET A 19 -16.34 17.41 2.61
CA MET A 19 -16.43 17.74 1.19
C MET A 19 -15.24 18.59 0.70
N ASN A 20 -14.75 19.50 1.54
CA ASN A 20 -13.54 20.27 1.26
C ASN A 20 -12.29 19.37 1.19
N LEU A 21 -12.15 18.42 2.11
CA LEU A 21 -11.06 17.44 2.07
C LEU A 21 -11.12 16.56 0.82
N VAL A 22 -12.31 16.07 0.46
CA VAL A 22 -12.50 15.28 -0.78
C VAL A 22 -12.11 16.10 -2.02
N SER A 23 -12.50 17.38 -2.05
CA SER A 23 -12.16 18.30 -3.15
C SER A 23 -10.65 18.54 -3.24
N ALA A 24 -9.99 18.75 -2.10
CA ALA A 24 -8.54 18.91 -2.05
C ALA A 24 -7.81 17.64 -2.55
N ILE A 25 -8.26 16.45 -2.15
CA ILE A 25 -7.71 15.17 -2.63
C ILE A 25 -7.83 15.09 -4.16
N HIS A 26 -8.97 15.46 -4.75
CA HIS A 26 -9.16 15.46 -6.20
C HIS A 26 -8.23 16.46 -6.91
N GLU A 27 -8.06 17.66 -6.36
CA GLU A 27 -7.13 18.66 -6.93
C GLU A 27 -5.68 18.15 -6.91
N TYR A 28 -5.23 17.57 -5.80
CA TYR A 28 -3.89 17.01 -5.69
C TYR A 28 -3.69 15.78 -6.59
N LYS A 29 -4.71 14.95 -6.77
CA LYS A 29 -4.67 13.83 -7.73
C LYS A 29 -4.46 14.35 -9.15
N GLY A 30 -5.21 15.37 -9.57
CA GLY A 30 -5.01 15.97 -10.90
C GLY A 30 -3.62 16.58 -11.09
N LYS A 31 -3.07 17.23 -10.05
CA LYS A 31 -1.68 17.72 -10.07
C LYS A 31 -0.69 16.56 -10.16
N GLN A 32 -0.91 15.47 -9.43
CA GLN A 32 -0.06 14.29 -9.46
C GLN A 32 0.00 13.69 -10.87
N ASP A 33 -1.13 13.53 -11.53
CA ASP A 33 -1.20 12.98 -12.90
C ASP A 33 -0.37 13.84 -13.88
N LEU A 34 -0.47 15.18 -13.77
CA LEU A 34 0.35 16.11 -14.56
C LEU A 34 1.85 15.99 -14.25
N TYR A 35 2.23 15.80 -12.99
CA TYR A 35 3.64 15.63 -12.61
C TYR A 35 4.22 14.30 -13.10
N ILE A 36 3.42 13.23 -13.09
CA ILE A 36 3.81 11.92 -13.62
C ILE A 36 4.15 12.04 -15.12
N GLU A 37 3.30 12.75 -15.88
CA GLU A 37 3.51 12.96 -17.32
C GLU A 37 4.70 13.89 -17.58
N ALA A 38 4.85 14.97 -16.81
CA ALA A 38 5.87 16.00 -17.07
C ALA A 38 7.28 15.63 -16.59
N LYS A 39 7.43 14.81 -15.54
CA LYS A 39 8.72 14.49 -14.90
C LYS A 39 8.82 13.03 -14.44
N PRO A 40 8.77 12.06 -15.37
CA PRO A 40 8.87 10.64 -15.03
C PRO A 40 10.16 10.29 -14.28
N ASP A 41 11.28 10.94 -14.63
CA ASP A 41 12.61 10.68 -14.04
C ASP A 41 12.71 11.03 -12.56
N VAL A 42 11.89 11.98 -12.08
CA VAL A 42 11.82 12.33 -10.64
C VAL A 42 10.84 11.42 -9.92
N PHE A 43 9.80 10.98 -10.62
CA PHE A 43 8.72 10.19 -10.03
C PHE A 43 9.14 8.74 -9.75
N MET A 44 9.88 8.09 -10.65
CA MET A 44 10.29 6.69 -10.45
C MET A 44 11.10 6.46 -9.16
N PRO A 45 12.14 7.25 -8.83
CA PRO A 45 12.86 7.10 -7.56
C PRO A 45 11.98 7.40 -6.33
N MET A 46 11.04 8.34 -6.46
CA MET A 46 10.13 8.69 -5.37
C MET A 46 9.18 7.52 -5.04
N GLN A 47 8.76 6.74 -6.04
CA GLN A 47 7.96 5.54 -5.80
C GLN A 47 8.72 4.48 -5.01
N GLU A 48 10.04 4.31 -5.22
CA GLU A 48 10.86 3.39 -4.44
C GLU A 48 10.94 3.81 -2.98
N VAL A 49 11.19 5.10 -2.72
CA VAL A 49 11.21 5.66 -1.37
C VAL A 49 9.86 5.49 -0.69
N VAL A 50 8.76 5.76 -1.39
CA VAL A 50 7.41 5.59 -0.86
C VAL A 50 7.14 4.13 -0.53
N ARG A 51 7.53 3.16 -1.38
CA ARG A 51 7.37 1.73 -1.07
C ARG A 51 8.14 1.32 0.19
N LEU A 52 9.38 1.78 0.34
CA LEU A 52 10.19 1.52 1.53
C LEU A 52 9.53 2.09 2.78
N GLN A 53 9.08 3.35 2.71
CA GLN A 53 8.43 4.02 3.83
C GLN A 53 7.09 3.39 4.20
N SER A 54 6.24 3.08 3.22
CA SER A 54 4.97 2.39 3.45
C SER A 54 5.20 1.03 4.10
N THR A 55 6.09 0.21 3.52
CA THR A 55 6.41 -1.13 4.07
C THR A 55 6.95 -1.03 5.50
N GLY A 56 7.86 -0.10 5.76
CA GLY A 56 8.42 0.10 7.11
C GLY A 56 7.40 0.62 8.12
N ALA A 57 6.58 1.61 7.73
CA ALA A 57 5.60 2.22 8.62
C ALA A 57 4.45 1.28 8.96
N TYR A 58 3.84 0.63 7.96
CA TYR A 58 2.70 -0.27 8.18
C TYR A 58 3.11 -1.52 8.98
N ASN A 59 4.24 -2.15 8.64
CA ASN A 59 4.71 -3.30 9.42
C ASN A 59 5.04 -2.91 10.87
N ARG A 60 5.59 -1.71 11.10
CA ARG A 60 5.88 -1.21 12.45
C ARG A 60 4.62 -0.97 13.29
N ILE A 61 3.50 -0.56 12.67
CA ILE A 61 2.20 -0.45 13.36
C ILE A 61 1.75 -1.80 13.89
N GLU A 62 2.01 -2.87 13.14
CA GLU A 62 1.71 -4.26 13.52
C GLU A 62 2.80 -4.90 14.42
N GLY A 63 3.82 -4.14 14.84
CA GLY A 63 4.93 -4.64 15.66
C GLY A 63 6.00 -5.44 14.90
N ILE A 64 5.94 -5.45 13.58
CA ILE A 64 6.86 -6.17 12.69
C ILE A 64 7.96 -5.20 12.26
N CYS A 65 9.18 -5.37 12.77
CA CYS A 65 10.28 -4.46 12.48
C CYS A 65 11.64 -5.17 12.36
N THR A 66 12.56 -4.51 11.66
CA THR A 66 13.98 -4.85 11.55
C THR A 66 14.79 -3.55 11.49
N SER A 67 16.11 -3.59 11.37
CA SER A 67 16.93 -2.39 11.20
C SER A 67 16.64 -1.70 9.86
N ASP A 68 16.86 -0.39 9.76
CA ASP A 68 16.63 0.35 8.50
C ASP A 68 17.48 -0.20 7.34
N GLU A 69 18.71 -0.61 7.63
CA GLU A 69 19.61 -1.30 6.69
C GLU A 69 19.00 -2.60 6.16
N ARG A 70 18.42 -3.41 7.06
CA ARG A 70 17.74 -4.66 6.67
C ARG A 70 16.44 -4.40 5.94
N LEU A 71 15.66 -3.41 6.36
CA LEU A 71 14.43 -3.01 5.67
C LEU A 71 14.74 -2.57 4.23
N HIS A 72 15.79 -1.76 4.03
CA HIS A 72 16.25 -1.37 2.71
C HIS A 72 16.65 -2.61 1.88
N ALA A 73 17.50 -3.48 2.43
CA ALA A 73 17.96 -4.69 1.74
C ALA A 73 16.79 -5.62 1.36
N LEU A 74 15.76 -5.72 2.20
CA LEU A 74 14.57 -6.51 1.91
C LEU A 74 13.69 -5.83 0.85
N VAL A 75 13.39 -4.55 0.97
CA VAL A 75 12.41 -3.90 0.08
C VAL A 75 13.00 -3.53 -1.28
N VAL A 76 14.24 -3.04 -1.31
CA VAL A 76 14.90 -2.52 -2.52
C VAL A 76 15.74 -3.60 -3.19
N GLU A 77 16.62 -4.26 -2.44
CA GLU A 77 17.57 -5.25 -3.00
C GLU A 77 17.01 -6.67 -3.08
N LYS A 78 15.80 -6.89 -2.52
CA LYS A 78 15.14 -8.20 -2.45
C LYS A 78 16.00 -9.31 -1.80
N SER A 79 16.78 -8.94 -0.79
CA SER A 79 17.55 -9.89 0.02
C SER A 79 16.70 -11.00 0.62
N GLU A 80 17.30 -12.17 0.87
CA GLU A 80 16.63 -13.24 1.60
C GLU A 80 16.31 -12.84 3.05
N PRO A 81 15.11 -13.14 3.55
CA PRO A 81 14.72 -12.88 4.93
C PRO A 81 15.35 -13.89 5.89
N ARG A 82 15.82 -13.41 7.04
CA ARG A 82 16.60 -14.21 8.00
C ARG A 82 15.82 -14.67 9.23
N ASN A 83 14.69 -14.03 9.50
CA ASN A 83 13.86 -14.28 10.66
C ASN A 83 12.41 -13.95 10.33
N ARG A 84 11.49 -14.31 11.24
CA ARG A 84 10.06 -14.14 11.03
C ARG A 84 9.64 -12.70 10.68
N PRO A 85 10.06 -11.65 11.41
CA PRO A 85 9.76 -10.28 11.00
C PRO A 85 10.20 -9.93 9.58
N GLU A 86 11.40 -10.37 9.18
CA GLU A 86 11.88 -10.14 7.82
C GLU A 86 11.09 -10.93 6.76
N GLN A 87 10.62 -12.14 7.08
CA GLN A 87 9.76 -12.94 6.21
C GLN A 87 8.42 -12.24 6.00
N GLU A 88 7.82 -11.71 7.06
CA GLU A 88 6.57 -10.95 7.00
C GLU A 88 6.74 -9.64 6.20
N ILE A 89 7.85 -8.91 6.39
CA ILE A 89 8.21 -7.73 5.58
C ILE A 89 8.36 -8.10 4.10
N ALA A 90 9.04 -9.20 3.80
CA ALA A 90 9.25 -9.67 2.43
C ALA A 90 7.93 -10.09 1.76
N GLY A 91 7.04 -10.76 2.49
CA GLY A 91 5.71 -11.13 1.98
C GLY A 91 4.85 -9.89 1.70
N TYR A 92 4.86 -8.91 2.61
CA TYR A 92 4.18 -7.63 2.42
C TYR A 92 4.68 -6.89 1.18
N ARG A 93 6.00 -6.83 0.97
CA ARG A 93 6.63 -6.24 -0.23
C ARG A 93 6.06 -6.86 -1.51
N GLU A 94 5.99 -8.18 -1.59
CA GLU A 94 5.53 -8.89 -2.80
C GLU A 94 4.04 -8.67 -3.07
N VAL A 95 3.21 -8.71 -2.04
CA VAL A 95 1.77 -8.43 -2.18
C VAL A 95 1.51 -6.98 -2.56
N LEU A 96 2.21 -6.03 -1.94
CA LEU A 96 2.11 -4.61 -2.29
C LEU A 96 2.56 -4.36 -3.73
N ALA A 97 3.65 -5.02 -4.17
CA ALA A 97 4.12 -4.93 -5.54
C ALA A 97 3.09 -5.51 -6.52
N LEU A 98 2.49 -6.67 -6.24
CA LEU A 98 1.45 -7.27 -7.07
C LEU A 98 0.26 -6.31 -7.25
N ILE A 99 -0.23 -5.73 -6.15
CA ILE A 99 -1.31 -4.76 -6.18
C ILE A 99 -0.91 -3.56 -7.04
N HIS A 100 0.26 -2.97 -6.80
CA HIS A 100 0.70 -1.78 -7.52
C HIS A 100 0.83 -2.01 -9.04
N HIS A 101 1.27 -3.19 -9.49
CA HIS A 101 1.45 -3.47 -10.92
C HIS A 101 0.15 -3.90 -11.62
N SER A 102 -0.83 -4.43 -10.88
CA SER A 102 -1.98 -5.11 -11.47
C SER A 102 -3.34 -4.60 -10.95
N TYR A 103 -3.38 -3.48 -10.24
CA TYR A 103 -4.60 -3.00 -9.56
C TYR A 103 -5.82 -2.88 -10.49
N ASP A 104 -5.62 -2.47 -11.74
CA ASP A 104 -6.68 -2.37 -12.76
C ASP A 104 -7.39 -3.71 -13.04
N TYR A 105 -6.71 -4.83 -12.77
CA TYR A 105 -7.19 -6.19 -13.02
C TYR A 105 -7.61 -6.93 -11.74
N ILE A 106 -7.39 -6.34 -10.56
CA ILE A 106 -7.71 -6.93 -9.26
C ILE A 106 -9.13 -6.53 -8.87
N VAL A 107 -10.09 -7.38 -9.19
CA VAL A 107 -11.47 -7.22 -8.69
C VAL A 107 -11.54 -7.76 -7.25
N PRO A 108 -11.93 -6.95 -6.25
CA PRO A 108 -12.01 -7.40 -4.86
C PRO A 108 -13.07 -8.49 -4.68
N ARG A 109 -12.63 -9.75 -4.69
CA ARG A 109 -13.44 -10.95 -4.45
C ARG A 109 -12.80 -11.77 -3.34
N THR A 110 -13.60 -12.55 -2.63
CA THR A 110 -13.13 -13.38 -1.51
C THR A 110 -11.93 -14.24 -1.87
N ASN A 111 -11.93 -14.89 -3.04
CA ASN A 111 -10.83 -15.72 -3.51
C ASN A 111 -9.53 -14.93 -3.76
N ILE A 112 -9.63 -13.70 -4.27
CA ILE A 112 -8.48 -12.81 -4.46
C ILE A 112 -7.92 -12.36 -3.12
N ILE A 113 -8.77 -12.00 -2.16
CA ILE A 113 -8.33 -11.62 -0.81
C ILE A 113 -7.61 -12.80 -0.14
N LEU A 114 -8.15 -14.01 -0.24
CA LEU A 114 -7.50 -15.22 0.29
C LEU A 114 -6.18 -15.53 -0.40
N GLN A 115 -6.07 -15.28 -1.70
CA GLN A 115 -4.82 -15.41 -2.44
C GLN A 115 -3.77 -14.42 -1.92
N LEU A 116 -4.10 -13.13 -1.84
CA LEU A 116 -3.20 -12.10 -1.32
C LEU A 116 -2.78 -12.42 0.12
N HIS A 117 -3.69 -12.90 0.95
CA HIS A 117 -3.38 -13.35 2.31
C HIS A 117 -2.40 -14.53 2.31
N ARG A 118 -2.58 -15.54 1.47
CA ARG A 118 -1.59 -16.63 1.34
C ARG A 118 -0.22 -16.08 0.92
N ASP A 119 -0.20 -15.19 -0.06
CA ASP A 119 1.03 -14.64 -0.63
C ASP A 119 1.77 -13.76 0.39
N LEU A 120 1.06 -13.11 1.33
CA LEU A 120 1.68 -12.42 2.48
C LEU A 120 2.55 -13.35 3.34
N TYR A 121 2.20 -14.64 3.44
CA TYR A 121 2.91 -15.62 4.26
C TYR A 121 3.82 -16.54 3.45
N GLN A 122 4.10 -16.25 2.18
CA GLN A 122 4.88 -17.15 1.32
C GLN A 122 6.32 -17.44 1.82
N TYR A 123 6.86 -16.58 2.69
CA TYR A 123 8.18 -16.75 3.31
C TYR A 123 8.11 -17.33 4.74
N ASN A 124 6.92 -17.61 5.27
CA ASN A 124 6.68 -18.13 6.62
C ASN A 124 6.06 -19.55 6.52
N PRO A 125 6.90 -20.60 6.43
CA PRO A 125 6.46 -21.98 6.23
C PRO A 125 5.73 -22.59 7.44
#